data_AF-A0A4Y2GL18-F1
#
_entry.id   AF-A0A4Y2GL18-F1
#
_cell.length_a   1.000
_cell.length_b   1.000
_cell.length_c   1.000
_cell.angle_alpha   90.00
_cell.angle_beta   90.00
_cell.angle_gamma   90.00
#
_symmetry.space_group_name_H-M   'P 1'
#
loop_
_entity.id
_entity.type
_entity.pdbx_description
1 polymer ?
#
loop_
_entity_poly.entity_id
_entity_poly.type
_entity_poly.pdbx_seq_one_letter_code
_entity_poly.pdbx_strand_id
1 'polypeptide(L)' 'MCSPYAFQLLDTLPLCRDFKSGLCKRPQCRYVHLLEDYVEVLDGKVTVCRDAVKGKCSRPLCKYYHIPLPTPFMNSVL' A
#
# COMPACT_ATOMS: atom_id res chain seq x y z
N MET A 1 9.52 -0.18 -20.35
CA MET A 1 10.01 -1.39 -19.65
C MET A 1 10.08 -1.05 -18.18
N CYS A 2 9.04 -1.41 -17.42
CA CYS A 2 8.93 -1.06 -16.00
C CYS A 2 10.03 -1.80 -15.22
N SER A 3 10.91 -1.05 -14.55
CA SER A 3 11.98 -1.63 -13.76
C SER A 3 11.39 -2.48 -12.62
N PRO A 4 11.76 -3.76 -12.47
CA PRO A 4 11.32 -4.59 -11.34
C PRO A 4 11.83 -4.07 -9.98
N TYR A 5 12.67 -3.02 -9.99
CA TYR A 5 13.26 -2.38 -8.82
C TYR A 5 12.46 -1.18 -8.30
N ALA A 6 11.48 -0.63 -9.03
CA ALA A 6 10.69 0.51 -8.54
C ALA A 6 9.87 0.15 -7.28
N PHE A 7 9.42 -1.10 -7.17
CA PHE A 7 8.76 -1.63 -5.97
C PHE A 7 9.72 -1.93 -4.81
N GLN A 8 11.03 -2.06 -5.06
CA GLN A 8 12.00 -2.33 -3.99
C GLN A 8 12.27 -1.09 -3.13
N LEU A 9 11.94 0.12 -3.60
CA LEU A 9 12.14 1.35 -2.85
C LEU A 9 11.00 1.66 -1.87
N LEU A 10 9.86 0.94 -1.96
CA LEU A 10 8.66 1.22 -1.18
C LEU A 10 8.32 0.04 -0.24
N ASP A 11 9.29 -0.37 0.57
CA ASP A 11 9.10 -1.43 1.57
C ASP A 11 8.04 -1.09 2.62
N THR A 12 7.87 0.20 2.89
CA THR A 12 6.84 0.70 3.81
C THR A 12 6.08 1.88 3.20
N LEU A 13 4.79 1.98 3.53
CA LEU A 13 3.89 3.03 3.08
C LEU A 13 3.26 3.74 4.28
N PRO A 14 3.29 5.09 4.33
CA PRO A 14 2.68 5.83 5.43
C PRO A 14 1.15 5.85 5.34
N LEU A 15 0.49 5.65 6.49
CA LEU A 15 -0.96 5.73 6.60
C LEU A 15 -1.48 7.16 6.59
N CYS A 16 -2.70 7.34 6.11
CA CYS A 16 -3.42 8.60 6.20
C CYS A 16 -4.03 8.75 7.60
N ARG A 17 -3.47 9.66 8.41
CA ARG A 17 -3.97 9.96 9.76
C ARG A 17 -5.39 10.52 9.72
N ASP A 18 -5.68 11.40 8.76
CA ASP A 18 -7.00 12.01 8.61
C ASP A 18 -8.07 10.99 8.20
N PHE A 19 -7.69 9.95 7.43
CA PHE A 19 -8.63 8.89 7.04
C PHE A 19 -9.05 8.06 8.24
N LYS A 20 -8.10 7.69 9.11
CA LYS A 20 -8.38 6.96 10.35
C LYS A 20 -9.35 7.73 11.26
N SER A 21 -9.31 9.06 11.22
CA SER A 21 -10.23 9.93 11.97
C SER A 21 -11.52 10.29 11.22
N GLY A 22 -11.75 9.77 10.01
CA GLY A 22 -12.93 10.07 9.19
C GLY A 22 -12.95 11.45 8.54
N LEU A 23 -11.81 12.16 8.52
CA LEU A 23 -11.67 13.53 8.03
C LEU A 23 -11.08 13.61 6.61
N CYS A 24 -10.41 12.56 6.13
CA CYS A 24 -9.85 12.58 4.78
C CYS A 24 -10.93 12.39 3.70
N LYS A 25 -11.10 13.40 2.85
CA LYS A 25 -12.00 13.37 1.68
C LYS A 25 -11.27 13.52 0.34
N ARG A 26 -9.93 13.44 0.35
CA ARG A 26 -9.12 13.67 -0.85
C ARG A 26 -9.27 12.51 -1.83
N PRO A 27 -9.68 12.75 -3.08
CA PRO A 27 -9.84 11.67 -4.07
C PRO A 27 -8.51 11.03 -4.48
N GLN A 28 -7.40 11.79 -4.41
CA GLN A 28 -6.05 11.33 -4.69
C GLN A 28 -5.15 11.54 -3.46
N CYS A 29 -5.50 10.89 -2.35
CA CYS A 29 -4.66 10.93 -1.16
C CYS A 29 -3.32 10.21 -1.41
N ARG A 30 -2.20 10.85 -1.08
CA ARG A 30 -0.85 10.26 -1.22
C ARG A 30 -0.48 9.27 -0.11
N TYR A 31 -1.35 9.07 0.87
CA TYR A 31 -1.16 8.21 2.03
C TYR A 31 -2.14 7.03 1.98
N VAL A 32 -1.77 5.91 2.59
CA VAL A 32 -2.60 4.70 2.56
C VAL A 32 -3.88 4.88 3.39
N HIS A 33 -5.02 4.63 2.77
CA HIS A 33 -6.31 4.47 3.44
C HIS A 33 -6.50 2.99 3.77
N LEU A 34 -6.05 2.57 4.95
CA LEU A 34 -6.14 1.19 5.39
C LEU A 34 -7.51 0.92 6.01
N LEU A 35 -8.21 -0.09 5.47
CA LEU A 35 -9.50 -0.58 5.98
C LEU A 35 -9.37 -1.95 6.66
N GLU A 36 -8.22 -2.61 6.51
CA GLU A 36 -8.00 -3.98 6.93
C GLU A 36 -7.39 -4.02 8.34
N ASP A 37 -8.15 -4.49 9.33
CA ASP A 37 -7.68 -4.55 10.72
C ASP A 37 -6.58 -5.60 10.99
N TYR A 38 -6.40 -6.56 10.08
CA TYR A 38 -5.41 -7.64 10.20
C TYR A 38 -4.01 -7.27 9.67
N VAL A 39 -3.87 -6.11 9.00
CA VAL A 39 -2.58 -5.66 8.47
C VAL A 39 -1.77 -5.02 9.61
N GLU A 40 -0.52 -5.45 9.77
CA GLU A 40 0.38 -4.92 10.78
C GLU A 40 0.75 -3.46 10.46
N VAL A 41 0.62 -2.60 11.48
CA VAL A 41 0.99 -1.19 11.42
C VAL A 41 2.11 -0.94 12.42
N LEU A 42 3.22 -0.39 11.95
CA LEU A 42 4.35 0.02 12.78
C LEU A 42 4.68 1.47 12.50
N ASP A 43 4.73 2.30 13.54
CA ASP A 43 5.05 3.74 13.43
C ASP A 43 4.17 4.50 12.41
N GLY A 44 2.89 4.13 12.33
CA GLY A 44 1.95 4.71 11.38
C GLY A 44 2.24 4.37 9.90
N LYS A 45 3.02 3.32 9.65
CA LYS A 45 3.31 2.79 8.32
C LYS A 45 2.88 1.32 8.23
N VAL A 46 2.53 0.89 7.02
CA VAL A 46 2.33 -0.52 6.68
C VAL A 46 3.52 -1.02 5.88
N THR A 47 3.87 -2.28 6.05
CA THR A 47 4.88 -2.95 5.22
C THR A 47 4.21 -3.59 4.01
N VAL A 48 4.76 -3.38 2.82
CA VAL A 48 4.18 -3.91 1.57
C VAL A 48 4.46 -5.41 1.44
N CYS A 49 3.45 -6.17 1.04
CA CYS A 49 3.59 -7.59 0.76
C CYS A 49 4.34 -7.81 -0.57
N ARG A 50 5.63 -8.13 -0.48
CA ARG A 50 6.49 -8.40 -1.65
C ARG A 50 5.97 -9.57 -2.51
N ASP A 51 5.33 -10.56 -1.90
CA ASP A 51 4.75 -11.69 -2.64
C ASP A 51 3.49 -11.28 -3.40
N ALA A 52 2.65 -10.40 -2.84
CA ALA A 52 1.46 -9.90 -3.51
C ALA A 52 1.81 -9.05 -4.73
N VAL A 53 2.84 -8.20 -4.62
CA VAL A 53 3.38 -7.42 -5.75
C VAL A 53 3.80 -8.33 -6.91
N LYS A 54 4.30 -9.54 -6.61
CA LYS A 54 4.69 -10.54 -7.61
C LYS A 54 3.54 -11.46 -8.05
N GLY A 55 2.32 -11.26 -7.52
CA GLY A 55 1.16 -12.11 -7.78
C GLY A 55 1.24 -13.50 -7.13
N LYS A 56 2.07 -13.67 -6.09
CA LYS A 56 2.35 -14.96 -5.43
C LYS A 56 1.71 -15.10 -4.04
N CYS A 57 1.23 -14.01 -3.44
CA CYS A 57 0.58 -14.09 -2.12
C CYS A 57 -0.87 -14.55 -2.25
N SER A 58 -1.21 -15.64 -1.56
CA SER A 58 -2.57 -16.21 -1.49
C SER A 58 -3.11 -16.30 -0.05
N ARG A 59 -2.44 -15.66 0.91
CA ARG A 59 -2.87 -15.67 2.32
C ARG A 59 -4.18 -14.89 2.46
N PRO A 60 -5.25 -15.49 3.03
CA PRO A 60 -6.54 -14.81 3.15
C PRO A 60 -6.51 -13.61 4.11
N LEU A 61 -5.68 -13.68 5.17
CA LEU A 61 -5.44 -12.60 6.12
C LEU A 61 -3.94 -12.31 6.16
N CYS A 62 -3.43 -11.68 5.09
CA CYS A 62 -2.02 -11.33 4.99
C CYS A 62 -1.72 -10.15 5.91
N LYS A 63 -0.77 -10.32 6.84
CA LYS A 63 -0.35 -9.25 7.76
C LYS A 63 0.39 -8.09 7.08
N TYR A 64 0.78 -8.26 5.81
CA TYR A 64 1.44 -7.25 4.99
C TYR A 64 0.47 -6.65 3.98
N TYR A 65 0.62 -5.35 3.70
CA TYR A 65 -0.32 -4.60 2.86
C TYR A 65 -0.22 -5.00 1.38
N HIS A 66 -1.36 -5.29 0.76
CA HIS A 66 -1.46 -5.58 -0.68
C HIS A 66 -1.86 -4.29 -1.41
N ILE A 67 -1.00 -3.78 -2.30
CA ILE A 67 -1.28 -2.55 -3.04
C ILE A 67 -2.42 -2.81 -4.04
N PRO A 68 -3.53 -2.05 -4.00
CA PRO A 68 -4.60 -2.19 -4.99
C PRO A 68 -4.09 -1.80 -6.38
N LEU A 69 -4.42 -2.61 -7.39
CA LEU A 69 -4.22 -2.29 -8.80
C LEU A 69 -5.55 -1.76 -9.37
N PRO A 70 -5.56 -0.76 -10.28
CA PRO A 70 -4.45 0.03 -10.82
C PRO A 70 -4.28 1.34 -10.04
N THR A 71 -3.32 1.41 -9.11
CA THR A 71 -3.05 2.65 -8.38
C THR A 71 -2.31 3.67 -9.26
N PRO A 72 -2.72 4.96 -9.29
CA PRO A 72 -2.16 5.97 -10.18
C PRO A 72 -0.67 6.26 -9.92
N PHE A 73 -0.16 5.94 -8.73
CA PHE A 73 1.26 6.06 -8.40
C PHE A 73 2.18 5.14 -9.22
N MET A 74 1.61 4.10 -9.88
CA MET A 74 2.36 3.22 -10.76
C MET A 74 2.45 3.73 -12.21
N ASN A 75 1.59 4.70 -12.59
CA ASN A 75 1.53 5.20 -13.97
C ASN A 75 2.58 6.28 -14.30
N SER A 76 3.31 6.77 -13.30
CA SER A 76 4.39 7.76 -13.45
C SER A 76 5.78 7.14 -13.74
N VAL A 77 5.83 5.85 -14.08
CA VAL A 77 7.04 5.14 -14.55
C VAL A 77 6.83 4.63 -15.98
N LEU A 78 6.13 5.44 -16.80
CA LEU A 78 6.11 5.36 -18.26
C LEU A 78 6.99 6.45 -18.84
#